data_AF-A0A401FRG5-F1
#
_entry.id   AF-A0A401FRG5-F1
#
_cell.length_a   1.000
_cell.length_b   1.000
_cell.length_c   1.000
_cell.angle_alpha   90.00
_cell.angle_beta   90.00
_cell.angle_gamma   90.00
#
_symmetry.space_group_name_H-M   'P 1'
#
loop_
_entity.id
_entity.type
_entity.pdbx_description
1 polymer ?
#
loop_
_entity_poly.entity_id
_entity_poly.type
_entity_poly.pdbx_seq_one_letter_code
_entity_poly.pdbx_strand_id
1 'polypeptide(L)' 'MEDPRETLMINANIEITAAALEAIVRNAKQIVGRNEKGHYRVDTADKVGEMISQFLFEKDFESYAEDIENFPK' A
#
# COMPACT_ATOMS: atom_id res chain seq x y z
N MET A 1 -13.01 -9.41 -1.34
CA MET A 1 -13.26 -10.42 -0.30
C MET A 1 -13.26 -9.66 1.02
N GLU A 2 -14.36 -9.71 1.77
CA GLU A 2 -14.38 -9.12 3.13
C GLU A 2 -13.72 -10.13 4.06
N ASP A 3 -12.53 -9.81 4.57
CA ASP A 3 -11.92 -10.53 5.68
C ASP A 3 -12.64 -10.12 6.97
N PRO A 4 -13.05 -11.07 7.83
CA PRO A 4 -13.80 -10.78 9.06
C PRO A 4 -12.95 -10.13 10.17
N ARG A 5 -11.63 -9.99 10.00
CA ARG A 5 -10.75 -9.35 10.98
C ARG A 5 -11.01 -7.84 11.03
N GLU A 6 -11.05 -7.31 12.25
CA GLU A 6 -11.11 -5.87 12.46
C GLU A 6 -9.81 -5.22 11.97
N THR A 7 -9.93 -4.21 11.11
CA THR A 7 -8.79 -3.46 10.59
C THR A 7 -8.81 -2.03 11.12
N LEU A 8 -7.62 -1.50 11.40
CA LEU A 8 -7.43 -0.13 11.87
C LEU A 8 -6.60 0.63 10.83
N MET A 9 -7.05 1.84 10.49
CA MET A 9 -6.26 2.74 9.66
C MET A 9 -5.25 3.46 10.55
N ILE A 10 -3.96 3.24 10.28
CA ILE A 10 -2.86 3.83 11.03
C ILE A 10 -2.07 4.82 10.17
N ASN A 11 -1.41 5.78 10.83
CA ASN A 11 -0.40 6.62 10.21
C ASN A 11 0.98 6.13 10.66
N ALA A 12 1.80 5.69 9.71
CA ALA A 12 3.15 5.22 9.95
C ALA A 12 4.10 5.80 8.91
N ASN A 13 5.30 6.19 9.36
CA ASN A 13 6.39 6.54 8.46
C ASN A 13 7.11 5.26 8.05
N ILE A 14 7.11 4.96 6.76
CA ILE A 14 7.67 3.73 6.20
C ILE A 14 8.63 4.07 5.06
N GLU A 15 9.71 3.31 4.98
CA GLU A 15 10.67 3.44 3.90
C GLU A 15 10.41 2.38 2.83
N ILE A 16 10.30 2.81 1.58
CA ILE A 16 10.19 1.93 0.42
C ILE A 16 11.21 2.36 -0.62
N THR A 17 11.54 1.46 -1.55
CA THR A 17 12.43 1.81 -2.65
C THR A 17 11.76 2.79 -3.62
N ALA A 18 12.55 3.67 -4.23
CA ALA A 18 12.06 4.56 -5.29
C ALA A 18 11.40 3.78 -6.45
N ALA A 19 11.97 2.62 -6.79
CA ALA A 19 11.44 1.72 -7.82
C ALA A 19 10.04 1.18 -7.48
N ALA A 20 9.75 0.90 -6.20
CA ALA A 20 8.42 0.50 -5.76
C ALA A 20 7.41 1.64 -5.93
N LEU A 21 7.76 2.85 -5.52
CA LEU A 21 6.91 4.03 -5.70
C LEU A 21 6.62 4.29 -7.19
N GLU A 22 7.65 4.24 -8.04
CA GLU A 22 7.48 4.38 -9.50
C GLU A 22 6.54 3.34 -10.10
N ALA A 23 6.65 2.08 -9.66
CA ALA A 23 5.77 1.01 -10.12
C ALA A 23 4.32 1.26 -9.71
N ILE A 24 4.08 1.67 -8.46
CA ILE A 24 2.74 2.01 -7.95
C ILE A 24 2.14 3.16 -8.76
N VAL A 25 2.88 4.27 -8.94
CA VAL A 25 2.44 5.43 -9.71
C VAL A 25 2.12 5.05 -11.15
N ARG A 26 2.99 4.27 -11.79
CA ARG A 26 2.83 3.84 -13.19
C ARG A 26 1.55 3.01 -13.35
N ASN A 27 1.35 2.02 -12.48
CA ASN A 27 0.18 1.13 -12.56
C ASN A 27 -1.11 1.89 -12.19
N ALA A 28 -1.08 2.77 -11.18
CA ALA A 28 -2.22 3.59 -10.81
C ALA A 28 -2.67 4.51 -11.97
N LYS A 29 -1.72 5.11 -12.70
CA LYS A 29 -2.01 5.91 -13.90
C LYS A 29 -2.64 5.11 -15.03
N GLN A 30 -2.30 3.82 -15.17
CA GLN A 30 -2.90 2.93 -16.17
C GLN A 30 -4.34 2.57 -15.82
N ILE A 31 -4.63 2.30 -14.54
CA ILE A 31 -5.96 1.87 -14.07
C ILE A 31 -6.99 2.99 -14.15
N VAL A 32 -6.64 4.21 -13.71
CA VAL A 32 -7.58 5.34 -13.69
C VAL A 32 -7.98 5.79 -15.10
N GLY A 33 -7.17 5.47 -16.12
CA GLY A 33 -7.38 5.94 -17.48
C GLY A 33 -7.22 7.46 -17.60
N ARG A 34 -7.11 7.95 -18.84
CA ARG A 34 -7.00 9.38 -19.12
C ARG A 34 -8.40 9.98 -19.08
N ASN A 35 -8.68 10.88 -18.13
CA ASN A 35 -9.93 11.66 -18.16
C ASN A 35 -10.02 12.47 -19.48
N GLU A 36 -11.23 12.77 -19.93
CA GLU A 36 -11.53 13.46 -21.21
C GLU A 36 -10.84 14.84 -21.36
N LYS A 37 -10.28 15.40 -20.29
CA LYS A 37 -9.53 16.67 -20.27
C LYS A 37 -8.01 16.52 -20.14
N GLY A 38 -7.46 15.30 -20.15
CA GLY A 38 -6.01 15.05 -20.15
C GLY A 38 -5.32 15.15 -18.79
N HIS A 39 -6.04 15.37 -17.69
CA HIS A 39 -5.50 15.46 -16.33
C HIS A 39 -5.61 14.11 -15.61
N TYR A 40 -4.50 13.66 -15.00
CA TYR A 40 -4.49 12.52 -14.08
C TYR A 40 -4.78 13.02 -12.67
N ARG A 41 -5.94 12.65 -12.10
CA ARG A 41 -6.20 12.85 -10.67
C ARG A 41 -5.99 11.52 -9.96
N VAL A 42 -4.72 11.14 -9.83
CA VAL A 42 -4.32 9.97 -9.03
C VAL A 42 -3.83 10.51 -7.71
N ASP A 43 -4.57 10.24 -6.62
CA ASP A 43 -3.99 10.41 -5.29
C ASP A 43 -2.97 9.29 -5.08
N THR A 44 -1.70 9.66 -5.20
CA THR A 44 -0.61 8.69 -5.14
C THR A 44 -0.41 8.20 -3.71
N ALA A 45 -0.68 9.05 -2.71
CA ALA A 45 -0.52 8.68 -1.32
C ALA A 45 -1.54 7.60 -0.92
N ASP A 46 -2.81 7.77 -1.33
CA ASP A 46 -3.85 6.77 -1.11
C ASP A 46 -3.51 5.42 -1.76
N LYS A 47 -3.02 5.44 -3.01
CA LYS A 47 -2.65 4.20 -3.72
C LYS A 47 -1.46 3.48 -3.12
N VAL A 48 -0.49 4.21 -2.57
CA VAL A 48 0.60 3.60 -1.82
C VAL A 48 0.07 2.93 -0.55
N GLY A 49 -0.80 3.62 0.20
CA GLY A 49 -1.44 3.06 1.40
C GLY A 49 -2.25 1.80 1.13
N GLU A 50 -3.06 1.80 0.07
CA GLU A 50 -3.83 0.62 -0.37
C GLU A 50 -2.90 -0.55 -0.73
N MET A 51 -1.87 -0.31 -1.54
CA MET A 51 -0.94 -1.35 -1.99
C MET A 51 -0.17 -1.98 -0.82
N ILE A 52 0.24 -1.17 0.15
CA ILE A 52 0.97 -1.63 1.33
C ILE A 52 0.02 -2.41 2.25
N SER A 53 -1.21 -1.91 2.46
CA SER A 53 -2.22 -2.63 3.25
C SER A 53 -2.52 -4.01 2.67
N GLN A 54 -2.67 -4.11 1.35
CA GLN A 54 -2.86 -5.39 0.66
C GLN A 54 -1.63 -6.31 0.83
N PHE A 55 -0.42 -5.77 0.68
CA PHE A 55 0.82 -6.54 0.87
C PHE A 55 0.94 -7.10 2.30
N LEU A 56 0.69 -6.28 3.32
CA LEU A 56 0.76 -6.71 4.73
C LEU A 56 -0.21 -7.86 5.02
N PHE A 57 -1.41 -7.78 4.44
CA PHE A 57 -2.41 -8.83 4.57
C PHE A 57 -2.01 -10.12 3.83
N GLU A 58 -1.57 -10.01 2.57
CA GLU A 58 -1.17 -11.17 1.75
C GLU A 58 0.08 -11.88 2.28
N LYS A 59 0.94 -11.15 3.00
CA LYS A 59 2.18 -11.68 3.59
C LYS A 59 2.06 -12.07 5.04
N ASP A 60 0.85 -12.02 5.60
CA ASP A 60 0.58 -12.38 6.99
C ASP A 60 1.47 -11.61 7.98
N PHE A 61 1.43 -10.27 7.86
CA PHE A 61 2.20 -9.38 8.73
C PHE A 61 1.81 -9.51 10.21
N GLU A 62 0.60 -9.99 10.51
CA GLU A 62 0.14 -10.31 11.87
C GLU A 62 1.10 -11.33 12.53
N SER A 63 1.31 -12.48 11.89
CA SER A 63 2.28 -13.49 12.35
C SER A 63 3.72 -12.95 12.42
N TYR A 64 4.12 -12.10 11.47
CA TYR A 64 5.45 -11.47 11.51
C TYR A 64 5.63 -10.57 12.74
N ALA A 65 4.60 -9.81 13.12
CA ALA A 65 4.61 -8.89 14.25
C ALA A 65 4.44 -9.57 15.62
N GLU A 66 3.86 -10.77 15.67
CA GLU A 66 3.78 -11.57 16.90
C GLU A 66 5.13 -12.21 17.30
N ASP A 67 6.03 -12.39 16.34
CA ASP A 67 7.37 -12.92 16.59
C ASP A 67 8.32 -11.84 17.12
N ILE A 68 8.67 -11.96 18.40
CA ILE A 68 9.54 -11.03 19.11
C ILE A 68 10.94 -10.90 18.48
N GLU A 69 11.42 -11.92 17.77
CA GLU A 69 12.74 -11.90 17.14
C GLU A 69 12.79 -10.97 15.91
N ASN A 70 11.65 -10.58 15.36
CA ASN A 70 11.56 -9.65 14.24
C ASN A 70 11.67 -8.17 14.66
N PHE A 71 11.63 -7.87 15.96
CA PHE A 71 11.73 -6.49 16.43
C PHE A 71 13.19 -5.99 16.39
N PRO A 72 13.44 -4.82 15.78
CA PRO A 72 14.77 -4.23 15.77
C PRO A 72 15.22 -3.88 17.21
N LYS A 73 16.50 -4.15 17.51
CA LYS A 73 17.14 -3.83 18.80
C LYS A 73 17.77 -2.44 18.79
#